data_AF-A0A935HXX4-F1
#
_entry.id   AF-A0A935HXX4-F1
#
_cell.length_a   1.000
_cell.length_b   1.000
_cell.length_c   1.000
_cell.angle_alpha   90.00
_cell.angle_beta   90.00
_cell.angle_gamma   90.00
#
_symmetry.space_group_name_H-M   'P 1'
#
loop_
_entity.id
_entity.type
_entity.pdbx_description
1 polymer ?
#
loop_
_entity_poly.entity_id
_entity_poly.type
_entity_poly.pdbx_seq_one_letter_code
_entity_poly.pdbx_strand_id
1 'polypeptide(L)'
;MLLKFITVLLILTVNSIVYPQNKGVQPKEMPAEVKTGFDRNYGLNVIRNSKEISELESKLLAAKQSGNTDGVMNAQKDLDALTGSVTKPGEEFPLKLVKPEQNQNDNINIGFVSSVTGTKGIATCTEQVGVTAGRIWTSFVFGPNSGATPDQHRICYSDDGGKTWFEKVTLAFSTGNRMWQDQIDIELIENSSGEKFIWTAFGYATNNYAGQYRIGVNIVKITGALDYAGYTLTWPGAVNSNIYWKPRIVSDNEAYQTNPWVYITTCFDSTVAGGYQSGEKVAICYSPFTVSPVFTYKATAFTGLLFRYPVDYYVDITYYRNGGMDSILVVESSLEDSSKIVLLKNLYQYFYIICICNICW
;
A
#
# COMPACT_ATOMS: atom_id res chain seq x y z
N MET A 1 -50.82 35.34 16.85
CA MET A 1 -49.47 35.90 17.08
C MET A 1 -48.86 35.43 18.39
N LEU A 2 -49.60 35.45 19.51
CA LEU A 2 -49.14 35.02 20.84
C LEU A 2 -48.57 33.58 20.89
N LEU A 3 -49.21 32.63 20.18
CA LEU A 3 -48.76 31.23 20.17
C LEU A 3 -47.38 31.04 19.51
N LYS A 4 -47.08 31.77 18.43
CA LYS A 4 -45.77 31.73 17.77
C LYS A 4 -44.66 32.34 18.62
N PHE A 5 -45.00 33.34 19.44
CA PHE A 5 -44.06 33.96 20.37
C PHE A 5 -43.71 33.02 21.53
N ILE A 6 -44.68 32.26 22.03
CA ILE A 6 -44.46 31.24 23.07
C ILE A 6 -43.58 30.11 22.56
N THR A 7 -43.77 29.66 21.31
CA THR A 7 -42.94 28.59 20.72
C THR A 7 -41.47 29.02 20.56
N VAL A 8 -41.21 30.26 20.12
CA VAL A 8 -39.83 30.77 19.99
C VAL A 8 -39.16 30.95 21.36
N LEU A 9 -39.91 31.41 22.37
CA LEU A 9 -39.41 31.55 23.73
C LEU A 9 -39.07 30.18 24.36
N LEU A 10 -39.85 29.14 24.05
CA LEU A 10 -39.60 27.77 24.51
C LEU A 10 -38.34 27.16 23.84
N ILE A 11 -38.14 27.40 22.54
CA ILE A 11 -36.95 26.93 21.82
C ILE A 11 -35.68 27.60 22.36
N LEU A 12 -35.73 28.89 22.68
CA LEU A 12 -34.58 29.62 23.23
C LEU A 12 -34.24 29.20 24.66
N THR A 13 -35.25 28.94 25.49
CA THR A 13 -35.03 28.48 26.88
C THR A 13 -34.49 27.06 26.93
N VAL A 14 -34.98 26.14 26.09
CA VAL A 14 -34.45 24.76 26.04
C VAL A 14 -32.99 24.72 25.57
N ASN A 15 -32.60 25.53 24.59
CA ASN A 15 -31.20 25.58 24.13
C ASN A 15 -30.23 26.16 25.18
N SER A 16 -30.69 27.08 26.03
CA SER A 16 -29.85 27.66 27.09
C SER A 16 -29.57 26.71 28.26
N ILE A 17 -30.39 25.67 28.45
CA ILE A 17 -30.22 24.66 29.52
C ILE A 17 -29.29 23.52 29.08
N VAL A 18 -29.13 23.28 27.78
CA VAL A 18 -28.24 22.20 27.25
C VAL A 18 -26.78 22.66 27.12
N TYR A 19 -26.51 23.97 27.04
CA TYR A 19 -25.15 24.50 26.86
C TYR A 19 -24.20 24.51 28.09
N PRO A 20 -24.61 24.37 29.36
CA PRO A 20 -23.65 24.32 30.48
C PRO A 20 -22.95 22.96 30.69
N GLN A 21 -23.37 21.89 30.00
CA GLN A 21 -22.83 20.54 30.23
C GLN A 21 -21.64 20.16 29.32
N ASN A 22 -21.25 21.02 28.38
CA ASN A 22 -19.99 20.86 27.63
C ASN A 22 -18.90 21.75 28.21
N LYS A 23 -18.39 21.41 29.40
CA LYS A 23 -17.05 21.82 29.82
C LYS A 23 -16.06 20.74 29.39
N GLY A 24 -15.27 21.06 28.38
CA GLY A 24 -14.06 20.31 28.04
C GLY A 24 -13.12 20.17 29.25
N VAL A 25 -12.35 19.09 29.20
CA VAL A 25 -11.48 18.56 30.26
C VAL A 25 -10.48 19.61 30.79
N GLN A 26 -10.42 19.79 32.11
CA GLN A 26 -9.25 20.35 32.80
C GLN A 26 -8.36 19.16 33.21
N PRO A 27 -7.08 19.07 32.78
CA PRO A 27 -6.17 18.05 33.26
C PRO A 27 -5.93 18.21 34.77
N LYS A 28 -6.20 17.14 35.54
CA LYS A 28 -5.74 17.01 36.93
C LYS A 28 -4.20 16.93 36.93
N GLU A 29 -3.55 17.70 37.79
CA GLU A 29 -2.13 17.53 38.12
C GLU A 29 -1.86 16.07 38.55
N MET A 30 -0.89 15.43 37.91
CA MET A 30 -0.39 14.12 38.32
C MET A 30 0.77 14.27 39.31
N PRO A 31 0.78 13.50 40.41
CA PRO A 31 1.89 13.46 41.36
C PRO A 31 3.13 12.76 40.77
N ALA A 32 4.30 13.09 41.33
CA ALA A 32 5.63 12.66 40.88
C ALA A 32 5.84 11.13 40.82
N GLU A 33 6.69 10.72 39.87
CA GLU A 33 7.07 9.32 39.56
C GLU A 33 7.59 8.50 40.76
N VAL A 34 7.19 7.23 40.81
CA VAL A 34 7.94 6.17 41.49
C VAL A 34 8.65 5.33 40.43
N LYS A 35 9.98 5.38 40.40
CA LYS A 35 10.83 4.46 39.64
C LYS A 35 11.04 3.17 40.44
N THR A 36 10.84 2.01 39.82
CA THR A 36 11.69 0.81 40.03
C THR A 36 11.59 -0.20 38.88
N GLY A 37 12.69 -0.29 38.14
CA GLY A 37 13.34 -1.46 37.52
C GLY A 37 12.52 -2.60 36.91
N PHE A 38 12.58 -2.72 35.58
CA PHE A 38 12.47 -4.01 34.88
C PHE A 38 13.56 -4.10 33.81
N ASP A 39 14.52 -5.00 34.02
CA ASP A 39 15.68 -5.21 33.16
C ASP A 39 15.28 -6.08 31.95
N ARG A 40 15.42 -5.53 30.74
CA ARG A 40 15.11 -6.21 29.46
C ARG A 40 16.39 -6.38 28.65
N ASN A 41 17.30 -7.23 29.09
CA ASN A 41 18.48 -7.60 28.31
C ASN A 41 18.64 -9.11 28.22
N TYR A 42 17.75 -9.75 27.46
CA TYR A 42 18.08 -11.02 26.81
C TYR A 42 17.64 -10.96 25.35
N GLY A 43 18.63 -10.83 24.45
CA GLY A 43 18.57 -11.43 23.12
C GLY A 43 18.26 -10.57 21.88
N LEU A 44 17.89 -9.29 21.98
CA LEU A 44 17.60 -8.44 20.81
C LEU A 44 18.69 -7.40 20.47
N ASN A 45 19.78 -7.35 21.25
CA ASN A 45 20.78 -6.27 21.22
C ASN A 45 22.06 -6.57 20.42
N VAL A 46 22.15 -7.69 19.69
CA VAL A 46 23.43 -8.03 19.02
C VAL A 46 23.58 -7.43 17.61
N ILE A 47 22.52 -6.92 16.99
CA ILE A 47 22.61 -6.30 15.64
C ILE A 47 22.24 -4.81 15.63
N ARG A 48 21.43 -4.32 16.59
CA ARG A 48 21.02 -2.90 16.66
C ARG A 48 21.94 -1.98 17.48
N ASN A 49 22.99 -2.53 18.11
CA ASN A 49 23.92 -1.78 18.96
C ASN A 49 25.37 -1.84 18.42
N SER A 50 25.57 -1.93 17.09
CA SER A 50 26.89 -1.59 16.59
C SER A 50 27.07 -0.08 16.78
N LYS A 51 28.12 0.29 17.51
CA LYS A 51 28.60 1.68 17.63
C LYS A 51 28.62 2.40 16.27
N GLU A 52 28.88 1.62 15.22
CA GLU A 52 28.86 2.02 13.82
C GLU A 52 27.50 2.56 13.34
N ILE A 53 26.36 1.94 13.69
CA ILE A 53 25.02 2.45 13.35
C ILE A 53 24.77 3.82 14.01
N SER A 54 25.03 3.93 15.32
CA SER A 54 24.80 5.19 16.05
C SER A 54 25.74 6.32 15.58
N GLU A 55 26.97 5.98 15.18
CA GLU A 55 27.91 6.92 14.57
C GLU A 55 27.44 7.38 13.19
N LEU A 56 26.88 6.48 12.38
CA LEU A 56 26.32 6.82 11.07
C LEU A 56 25.04 7.67 11.21
N GLU A 57 24.16 7.36 12.16
CA GLU A 57 22.97 8.18 12.46
C GLU A 57 23.37 9.59 12.96
N SER A 58 24.40 9.69 13.80
CA SER A 58 24.92 10.97 14.28
C SER A 58 25.57 11.79 13.17
N LYS A 59 26.36 11.15 12.29
CA LYS A 59 26.93 11.76 11.09
C LYS A 59 25.84 12.24 10.14
N LEU A 60 24.79 11.44 9.94
CA LEU A 60 23.62 11.77 9.13
C LEU A 60 22.90 13.01 9.69
N LEU A 61 22.66 13.06 11.00
CA LEU A 61 22.01 14.20 11.65
C LEU A 61 22.85 15.48 11.53
N ALA A 62 24.16 15.40 11.77
CA ALA A 62 25.08 16.53 11.64
C ALA A 62 25.18 17.02 10.18
N ALA A 63 25.20 16.10 9.21
CA ALA A 63 25.21 16.44 7.78
C ALA A 63 23.89 17.09 7.33
N LYS A 64 22.74 16.63 7.85
CA LYS A 64 21.41 17.24 7.61
C LYS A 64 21.33 18.66 8.19
N GLN A 65 21.84 18.88 9.40
CA GLN A 65 21.82 20.19 10.05
C GLN A 65 22.79 21.20 9.42
N SER A 66 23.88 20.73 8.82
CA SER A 66 24.88 21.57 8.15
C SER A 66 24.60 21.79 6.65
N GLY A 67 23.57 21.16 6.08
CA GLY A 67 23.29 21.22 4.64
C GLY A 67 24.35 20.51 3.77
N ASN A 68 25.17 19.64 4.36
CA ASN A 68 26.20 18.88 3.65
C ASN A 68 25.58 17.66 2.94
N THR A 69 25.16 17.86 1.68
CA THR A 69 24.44 16.87 0.88
C THR A 69 25.23 15.58 0.64
N ASP A 70 26.54 15.68 0.42
CA ASP A 70 27.40 14.51 0.18
C ASP A 70 27.63 13.71 1.47
N GLY A 71 27.71 14.40 2.61
CA GLY A 71 27.80 13.77 3.93
C GLY A 71 26.55 12.99 4.30
N VAL A 72 25.36 13.50 3.96
CA VAL A 72 24.08 12.79 4.12
C VAL A 72 24.06 11.53 3.26
N MET A 73 24.53 11.62 2.02
CA MET A 73 24.53 10.52 1.04
C MET A 73 25.39 9.34 1.49
N ASN A 74 26.63 9.63 1.88
CA ASN A 74 27.56 8.58 2.27
C ASN A 74 27.13 7.93 3.60
N ALA A 75 26.70 8.73 4.58
CA ALA A 75 26.23 8.20 5.87
C ALA A 75 24.96 7.34 5.73
N GLN A 76 24.01 7.73 4.87
CA GLN A 76 22.80 6.95 4.61
C GLN A 76 23.13 5.66 3.83
N LYS A 77 24.06 5.72 2.87
CA LYS A 77 24.51 4.55 2.11
C LYS A 77 25.16 3.49 2.99
N ASP A 78 26.05 3.92 3.88
CA ASP A 78 26.70 3.03 4.83
C ASP A 78 25.68 2.48 5.83
N LEU A 79 24.72 3.31 6.28
CA LEU A 79 23.65 2.89 7.18
C LEU A 79 22.73 1.85 6.53
N ASP A 80 22.35 2.02 5.27
CA ASP A 80 21.51 1.07 4.53
C ASP A 80 22.26 -0.24 4.24
N ALA A 81 23.58 -0.17 3.99
CA ALA A 81 24.43 -1.35 3.82
C ALA A 81 24.61 -2.14 5.13
N LEU A 82 24.68 -1.44 6.27
CA LEU A 82 24.84 -2.04 7.61
C LEU A 82 23.53 -2.54 8.22
N THR A 83 22.43 -1.82 8.00
CA THR A 83 21.12 -2.17 8.57
C THR A 83 20.36 -3.17 7.71
N GLY A 84 20.75 -3.26 6.43
CA GLY A 84 20.16 -4.17 5.46
C GLY A 84 18.73 -3.77 5.10
N SER A 85 18.42 -3.80 3.80
CA SER A 85 17.02 -4.04 3.44
C SER A 85 16.59 -5.37 4.05
N VAL A 86 15.46 -5.40 4.74
CA VAL A 86 15.05 -6.61 5.45
C VAL A 86 14.42 -7.54 4.42
N THR A 87 15.03 -8.69 4.18
CA THR A 87 14.50 -9.71 3.27
C THR A 87 13.71 -10.75 4.06
N LYS A 88 12.48 -11.03 3.64
CA LYS A 88 11.63 -12.04 4.27
C LYS A 88 10.68 -12.64 3.21
N PRO A 89 10.40 -13.95 3.24
CA PRO A 89 9.23 -14.48 2.55
C PRO A 89 7.97 -13.72 2.98
N GLY A 90 7.06 -13.46 2.04
CA GLY A 90 5.75 -12.91 2.38
C GLY A 90 5.05 -13.83 3.39
N GLU A 91 4.25 -13.27 4.29
CA GLU A 91 3.41 -14.11 5.15
C GLU A 91 2.33 -14.73 4.27
N GLU A 92 2.22 -16.06 4.26
CA GLU A 92 1.24 -16.75 3.42
C GLU A 92 -0.16 -16.24 3.76
N PHE A 93 -0.87 -15.78 2.71
CA PHE A 93 -2.26 -15.40 2.82
C PHE A 93 -3.10 -16.58 2.36
N PRO A 94 -3.90 -17.21 3.23
CA PRO A 94 -4.60 -18.43 2.88
C PRO A 94 -5.71 -18.14 1.88
N LEU A 95 -5.40 -18.37 0.60
CA LEU A 95 -6.31 -18.34 -0.52
C LEU A 95 -6.86 -19.73 -0.80
N LYS A 96 -8.04 -19.78 -1.43
CA LYS A 96 -8.58 -21.01 -1.99
C LYS A 96 -9.13 -20.76 -3.38
N LEU A 97 -8.92 -21.73 -4.27
CA LEU A 97 -9.55 -21.73 -5.58
C LEU A 97 -11.06 -21.89 -5.42
N VAL A 98 -11.82 -21.00 -6.04
CA VAL A 98 -13.27 -21.15 -6.20
C VAL A 98 -13.50 -21.79 -7.56
N LYS A 99 -14.20 -22.93 -7.57
CA LYS A 99 -14.63 -23.50 -8.85
C LYS A 99 -15.63 -22.53 -9.49
N PRO A 100 -15.48 -22.19 -10.78
CA PRO A 100 -16.46 -21.36 -11.46
C PRO A 100 -17.84 -22.01 -11.32
N GLU A 101 -18.83 -21.20 -10.96
CA GLU A 101 -20.24 -21.63 -10.86
C GLU A 101 -20.79 -21.87 -12.27
N GLN A 102 -20.52 -23.06 -12.82
CA GLN A 102 -21.11 -23.63 -14.05
C GLN A 102 -20.89 -22.90 -15.40
N ASN A 103 -21.05 -23.69 -16.47
CA ASN A 103 -20.78 -23.40 -17.89
C ASN A 103 -21.44 -22.10 -18.37
N GLN A 104 -20.64 -21.10 -18.73
CA GLN A 104 -21.13 -19.91 -19.42
C GLN A 104 -21.33 -20.21 -20.91
N ASN A 105 -22.59 -20.32 -21.33
CA ASN A 105 -23.01 -20.39 -22.74
C ASN A 105 -23.43 -19.01 -23.30
N ASP A 106 -23.13 -17.89 -22.63
CA ASP A 106 -23.68 -16.58 -23.02
C ASP A 106 -22.73 -15.70 -23.85
N ASN A 107 -23.17 -15.42 -25.08
CA ASN A 107 -22.58 -14.51 -26.07
C ASN A 107 -22.97 -13.04 -25.79
N ILE A 108 -22.62 -12.47 -24.64
CA ILE A 108 -22.89 -11.04 -24.37
C ILE A 108 -21.65 -10.19 -24.62
N ASN A 109 -21.76 -9.33 -25.64
CA ASN A 109 -20.86 -8.22 -26.00
C ASN A 109 -21.52 -6.88 -25.63
N ILE A 110 -21.25 -6.35 -24.43
CA ILE A 110 -21.15 -4.91 -24.09
C ILE A 110 -20.23 -4.84 -22.85
N GLY A 111 -18.98 -4.41 -23.04
CA GLY A 111 -17.97 -4.36 -21.99
C GLY A 111 -18.19 -3.20 -21.01
N PHE A 112 -18.99 -3.42 -19.97
CA PHE A 112 -18.69 -2.86 -18.66
C PHE A 112 -17.89 -3.92 -17.90
N VAL A 113 -16.76 -3.55 -17.28
CA VAL A 113 -16.23 -4.36 -16.19
C VAL A 113 -17.31 -4.30 -15.10
N SER A 114 -18.06 -5.39 -15.07
CA SER A 114 -19.49 -5.50 -14.75
C SER A 114 -19.99 -4.74 -13.51
N SER A 115 -21.29 -4.39 -13.54
CA SER A 115 -22.13 -4.16 -12.36
C SER A 115 -22.29 -5.43 -11.52
N VAL A 116 -21.20 -6.13 -11.19
CA VAL A 116 -21.23 -7.16 -10.14
C VAL A 116 -21.48 -6.39 -8.86
N THR A 117 -22.68 -6.54 -8.32
CA THR A 117 -23.05 -5.95 -7.04
C THR A 117 -21.98 -6.31 -6.01
N GLY A 118 -21.42 -5.28 -5.36
CA GLY A 118 -20.33 -5.48 -4.40
C GLY A 118 -18.94 -5.55 -5.02
N THR A 119 -18.74 -5.07 -6.26
CA THR A 119 -17.40 -4.77 -6.78
C THR A 119 -16.72 -3.74 -5.88
N LYS A 120 -15.50 -4.06 -5.43
CA LYS A 120 -14.71 -3.25 -4.51
C LYS A 120 -13.53 -2.60 -5.20
N GLY A 121 -13.03 -3.14 -6.30
CA GLY A 121 -11.98 -2.51 -7.07
C GLY A 121 -11.66 -3.29 -8.33
N ILE A 122 -11.10 -2.58 -9.31
CA ILE A 122 -10.73 -3.08 -10.63
C ILE A 122 -9.35 -2.52 -10.97
N ALA A 123 -8.48 -3.34 -11.55
CA ALA A 123 -7.21 -2.93 -12.13
C ALA A 123 -6.98 -3.66 -13.46
N THR A 124 -6.32 -3.02 -14.41
CA THR A 124 -6.06 -3.58 -15.75
C THR A 124 -4.60 -3.46 -16.15
N CYS A 125 -4.08 -4.47 -16.83
CA CYS A 125 -2.79 -4.40 -17.52
C CYS A 125 -2.91 -4.98 -18.93
N THR A 126 -1.91 -4.77 -19.78
CA THR A 126 -1.91 -5.28 -21.15
C THR A 126 -0.65 -6.07 -21.41
N GLU A 127 -0.82 -7.20 -22.11
CA GLU A 127 0.25 -8.08 -22.53
C GLU A 127 1.14 -7.41 -23.57
N GLN A 128 2.46 -7.37 -23.31
CA GLN A 128 3.41 -6.60 -24.10
C GLN A 128 4.12 -7.46 -25.15
N VAL A 129 4.34 -8.76 -24.87
CA VAL A 129 5.17 -9.62 -25.71
C VAL A 129 4.51 -10.96 -26.06
N GLY A 130 5.03 -11.63 -27.10
CA GLY A 130 4.57 -12.96 -27.52
C GLY A 130 3.32 -12.95 -28.40
N VAL A 131 2.76 -14.14 -28.64
CA VAL A 131 1.68 -14.36 -29.62
C VAL A 131 0.34 -13.75 -29.23
N THR A 132 0.15 -13.44 -27.95
CA THR A 132 -1.06 -12.82 -27.38
C THR A 132 -0.78 -11.39 -26.91
N ALA A 133 0.29 -10.75 -27.41
CA ALA A 133 0.54 -9.32 -27.19
C ALA A 133 -0.69 -8.50 -27.62
N GLY A 134 -1.07 -7.53 -26.77
CA GLY A 134 -2.32 -6.77 -26.89
C GLY A 134 -3.52 -7.36 -26.14
N ARG A 135 -3.42 -8.59 -25.60
CA ARG A 135 -4.41 -9.13 -24.66
C ARG A 135 -4.52 -8.21 -23.44
N ILE A 136 -5.75 -7.82 -23.10
CA ILE A 136 -6.04 -7.02 -21.91
C ILE A 136 -6.36 -7.97 -20.77
N TRP A 137 -5.69 -7.79 -19.64
CA TRP A 137 -5.96 -8.51 -18.40
C TRP A 137 -6.65 -7.59 -17.41
N THR A 138 -7.65 -8.11 -16.72
CA THR A 138 -8.37 -7.39 -15.66
C THR A 138 -8.37 -8.22 -14.39
N SER A 139 -7.94 -7.59 -13.31
CA SER A 139 -8.17 -8.06 -11.96
C SER A 139 -9.33 -7.25 -11.37
N PHE A 140 -10.29 -7.92 -10.75
CA PHE A 140 -11.27 -7.23 -9.93
C PHE A 140 -11.66 -8.04 -8.72
N VAL A 141 -12.00 -7.33 -7.65
CA VAL A 141 -12.42 -7.93 -6.40
C VAL A 141 -13.86 -7.55 -6.12
N PHE A 142 -14.64 -8.53 -5.68
CA PHE A 142 -16.04 -8.35 -5.35
C PHE A 142 -16.40 -9.15 -4.10
N GLY A 143 -17.40 -8.69 -3.38
CA GLY A 143 -17.88 -9.37 -2.19
C GLY A 143 -18.92 -8.54 -1.46
N PRO A 144 -19.63 -9.14 -0.50
CA PRO A 144 -20.59 -8.39 0.30
C PRO A 144 -19.86 -7.35 1.17
N ASN A 145 -20.58 -6.28 1.53
CA ASN A 145 -20.08 -5.26 2.45
C ASN A 145 -19.99 -5.77 3.91
N SER A 146 -20.68 -6.86 4.24
CA SER A 146 -20.68 -7.48 5.56
C SER A 146 -21.00 -8.98 5.49
N GLY A 147 -20.72 -9.72 6.57
CA GLY A 147 -21.09 -11.14 6.72
C GLY A 147 -19.91 -12.10 6.72
N ALA A 148 -20.20 -13.40 6.60
CA ALA A 148 -19.19 -14.47 6.67
C ALA A 148 -18.59 -14.85 5.30
N THR A 149 -19.30 -14.58 4.20
CA THR A 149 -18.82 -14.89 2.84
C THR A 149 -17.61 -14.03 2.52
N PRO A 150 -16.42 -14.58 2.23
CA PRO A 150 -15.21 -13.80 1.96
C PRO A 150 -15.32 -13.03 0.63
N ASP A 151 -14.49 -12.01 0.49
CA ASP A 151 -14.31 -11.34 -0.80
C ASP A 151 -13.63 -12.30 -1.80
N GLN A 152 -13.90 -12.10 -3.08
CA GLN A 152 -13.37 -12.90 -4.17
C GLN A 152 -12.59 -12.02 -5.13
N HIS A 153 -11.41 -12.47 -5.53
CA HIS A 153 -10.57 -11.88 -6.56
C HIS A 153 -10.67 -12.70 -7.84
N ARG A 154 -11.12 -12.07 -8.93
CA ARG A 154 -11.23 -12.71 -10.23
C ARG A 154 -10.27 -12.05 -11.21
N ILE A 155 -9.59 -12.89 -11.98
CA ILE A 155 -8.74 -12.49 -13.09
C ILE A 155 -9.40 -12.94 -14.38
N CYS A 156 -9.62 -11.99 -15.28
CA CYS A 156 -10.17 -12.21 -16.61
C CYS A 156 -9.23 -11.65 -17.68
N TYR A 157 -9.41 -12.09 -18.92
CA TYR A 157 -8.73 -11.52 -20.08
C TYR A 157 -9.65 -11.27 -21.26
N SER A 158 -9.23 -10.38 -22.16
CA SER A 158 -9.89 -10.09 -23.43
C SER A 158 -8.87 -10.04 -24.56
N ASP A 159 -9.19 -10.72 -25.66
CA ASP A 159 -8.40 -10.76 -26.90
C ASP A 159 -8.96 -9.86 -28.02
N ASP A 160 -10.12 -9.22 -27.79
CA ASP A 160 -10.88 -8.50 -28.81
C ASP A 160 -11.11 -7.02 -28.48
N GLY A 161 -10.21 -6.45 -27.68
CA GLY A 161 -10.25 -5.04 -27.27
C GLY A 161 -11.29 -4.75 -26.19
N GLY A 162 -11.56 -5.71 -25.31
CA GLY A 162 -12.45 -5.56 -24.16
C GLY A 162 -13.92 -5.84 -24.46
N LYS A 163 -14.26 -6.44 -25.61
CA LYS A 163 -15.65 -6.73 -25.99
C LYS A 163 -16.14 -7.99 -25.28
N THR A 164 -15.35 -9.06 -25.34
CA THR A 164 -15.57 -10.31 -24.61
C THR A 164 -14.51 -10.51 -23.53
N TRP A 165 -14.91 -11.10 -22.41
CA TRP A 165 -14.05 -11.36 -21.26
C TRP A 165 -14.13 -12.83 -20.86
N PHE A 166 -12.98 -13.48 -20.74
CA PHE A 166 -12.85 -14.87 -20.32
C PHE A 166 -12.27 -14.95 -18.91
N GLU A 167 -12.94 -15.68 -18.02
CA GLU A 167 -12.41 -15.94 -16.68
C GLU A 167 -11.20 -16.87 -16.77
N LYS A 168 -10.08 -16.47 -16.15
CA LYS A 168 -8.89 -17.31 -15.99
C LYS A 168 -8.89 -18.03 -14.64
N VAL A 169 -9.17 -17.31 -13.56
CA VAL A 169 -9.19 -17.85 -12.21
C VAL A 169 -10.01 -16.97 -11.27
N THR A 170 -10.68 -17.59 -10.29
CA THR A 170 -11.30 -16.93 -9.14
C THR A 170 -10.67 -17.45 -7.84
N LEU A 171 -10.14 -16.54 -7.03
CA LEU A 171 -9.50 -16.78 -5.74
C LEU A 171 -10.36 -16.19 -4.61
N ALA A 172 -10.62 -16.94 -3.55
CA ALA A 172 -11.32 -16.41 -2.38
C ALA A 172 -10.34 -15.98 -1.29
N PHE A 173 -10.62 -14.84 -0.67
CA PHE A 173 -9.94 -14.38 0.52
C PHE A 173 -10.26 -15.31 1.70
N SER A 174 -9.40 -15.26 2.71
CA SER A 174 -9.69 -15.92 3.99
C SER A 174 -10.88 -15.25 4.68
N THR A 175 -11.66 -16.03 5.43
CA THR A 175 -12.84 -15.54 6.15
C THR A 175 -12.48 -14.35 7.05
N GLY A 176 -13.29 -13.29 6.98
CA GLY A 176 -13.09 -12.07 7.77
C GLY A 176 -12.11 -11.07 7.15
N ASN A 177 -11.37 -11.41 6.10
CA ASN A 177 -10.58 -10.44 5.36
C ASN A 177 -11.43 -9.77 4.29
N ARG A 178 -11.34 -8.45 4.20
CA ARG A 178 -12.15 -7.61 3.32
C ARG A 178 -11.28 -6.65 2.55
N MET A 179 -11.37 -6.65 1.23
CA MET A 179 -10.72 -5.62 0.44
C MET A 179 -11.36 -4.26 0.73
N TRP A 180 -10.51 -3.24 0.78
CA TRP A 180 -10.97 -1.85 0.84
C TRP A 180 -11.30 -1.34 -0.57
N GLN A 181 -12.28 -0.46 -0.67
CA GLN A 181 -12.71 0.04 -1.96
C GLN A 181 -11.56 0.77 -2.69
N ASP A 182 -11.39 0.46 -3.98
CA ASP A 182 -10.42 1.02 -4.92
C ASP A 182 -8.95 0.95 -4.47
N GLN A 183 -8.62 -0.04 -3.62
CA GLN A 183 -7.25 -0.34 -3.22
C GLN A 183 -6.71 -1.56 -3.94
N ILE A 184 -6.56 -1.46 -5.25
CA ILE A 184 -6.01 -2.53 -6.08
C ILE A 184 -5.16 -1.95 -7.20
N ASP A 185 -4.14 -2.71 -7.57
CA ASP A 185 -3.31 -2.45 -8.72
C ASP A 185 -2.76 -3.77 -9.29
N ILE A 186 -2.47 -3.80 -10.59
CA ILE A 186 -2.08 -5.02 -11.30
C ILE A 186 -0.86 -4.76 -12.18
N GLU A 187 0.07 -5.72 -12.15
CA GLU A 187 1.20 -5.76 -13.06
C GLU A 187 1.30 -7.13 -13.71
N LEU A 188 1.59 -7.15 -15.02
CA LEU A 188 1.91 -8.37 -15.75
C LEU A 188 3.42 -8.48 -15.88
N ILE A 189 3.96 -9.65 -15.57
CA ILE A 189 5.38 -9.99 -15.69
C ILE A 189 5.53 -11.10 -16.73
N GLU A 190 6.43 -10.93 -17.68
CA GLU A 190 6.61 -11.74 -18.88
C GLU A 190 8.11 -11.92 -19.15
N ASN A 191 8.54 -13.15 -19.49
CA ASN A 191 9.91 -13.38 -19.95
C ASN A 191 9.96 -13.82 -21.41
N SER A 192 11.17 -13.78 -21.98
CA SER A 192 11.42 -14.29 -23.34
C SER A 192 11.24 -15.80 -23.48
N SER A 193 11.26 -16.58 -22.40
CA SER A 193 10.89 -17.99 -22.44
C SER A 193 9.38 -18.24 -22.53
N GLY A 194 8.56 -17.18 -22.48
CA GLY A 194 7.11 -17.26 -22.64
C GLY A 194 6.34 -17.57 -21.36
N GLU A 195 6.99 -17.56 -20.19
CA GLU A 195 6.27 -17.60 -18.91
C GLU A 195 5.72 -16.22 -18.57
N LYS A 196 4.50 -16.22 -18.03
CA LYS A 196 3.80 -15.00 -17.65
C LYS A 196 3.12 -15.14 -16.30
N PHE A 197 3.17 -14.07 -15.51
CA PHE A 197 2.62 -14.00 -14.16
C PHE A 197 1.85 -12.69 -14.00
N ILE A 198 0.63 -12.78 -13.48
CA ILE A 198 -0.11 -11.63 -13.02
C ILE A 198 0.16 -11.44 -11.55
N TRP A 199 0.63 -10.24 -11.22
CA TRP A 199 0.80 -9.76 -9.86
C TRP A 199 -0.31 -8.75 -9.58
N THR A 200 -1.08 -8.99 -8.53
CA THR A 200 -2.13 -8.08 -8.08
C THR A 200 -1.83 -7.66 -6.65
N ALA A 201 -1.54 -6.37 -6.44
CA ALA A 201 -1.41 -5.80 -5.11
C ALA A 201 -2.74 -5.19 -4.67
N PHE A 202 -3.16 -5.42 -3.44
CA PHE A 202 -4.45 -4.93 -2.94
C PHE A 202 -4.42 -4.59 -1.45
N GLY A 203 -5.18 -3.58 -1.04
CA GLY A 203 -5.37 -3.20 0.34
C GLY A 203 -6.57 -3.90 0.95
N TYR A 204 -6.43 -4.46 2.14
CA TYR A 204 -7.50 -5.18 2.82
C TYR A 204 -7.46 -4.94 4.33
N ALA A 205 -8.62 -5.10 4.97
CA ALA A 205 -8.78 -5.07 6.42
C ALA A 205 -9.10 -6.47 6.95
N THR A 206 -8.55 -6.81 8.11
CA THR A 206 -8.90 -8.05 8.81
C THR A 206 -10.16 -7.87 9.67
N ASN A 207 -10.73 -8.98 10.12
CA ASN A 207 -11.89 -9.00 11.03
C ASN A 207 -13.09 -8.12 10.57
N ASN A 208 -13.50 -8.25 9.31
CA ASN A 208 -14.62 -7.51 8.71
C ASN A 208 -14.52 -5.99 8.93
N TYR A 209 -13.37 -5.41 8.58
CA TYR A 209 -13.06 -3.98 8.74
C TYR A 209 -12.78 -3.50 10.17
N ALA A 210 -12.87 -4.36 11.19
CA ALA A 210 -12.57 -4.00 12.58
C ALA A 210 -11.12 -4.30 13.01
N GLY A 211 -10.33 -4.93 12.14
CA GLY A 211 -8.96 -5.34 12.44
C GLY A 211 -7.90 -4.42 11.84
N GLN A 212 -6.76 -5.02 11.48
CA GLN A 212 -5.62 -4.33 10.89
C GLN A 212 -5.83 -4.10 9.40
N TYR A 213 -5.29 -2.98 8.91
CA TYR A 213 -5.24 -2.63 7.50
C TYR A 213 -3.89 -3.06 6.95
N ARG A 214 -3.90 -3.89 5.91
CA ARG A 214 -2.73 -4.59 5.39
C ARG A 214 -2.72 -4.54 3.87
N ILE A 215 -1.55 -4.80 3.29
CA ILE A 215 -1.39 -5.00 1.85
C ILE A 215 -1.20 -6.48 1.57
N GLY A 216 -2.03 -7.01 0.68
CA GLY A 216 -1.91 -8.33 0.12
C GLY A 216 -1.38 -8.30 -1.31
N VAL A 217 -0.80 -9.42 -1.75
CA VAL A 217 -0.33 -9.65 -3.11
C VAL A 217 -0.81 -11.03 -3.54
N ASN A 218 -1.49 -11.09 -4.68
CA ASN A 218 -1.84 -12.36 -5.34
C ASN A 218 -0.96 -12.51 -6.57
N ILE A 219 -0.42 -13.70 -6.77
CA ILE A 219 0.43 -14.03 -7.91
C ILE A 219 -0.17 -15.22 -8.62
N VAL A 220 -0.41 -15.09 -9.92
CA VAL A 220 -0.99 -16.15 -10.73
C VAL A 220 -0.14 -16.37 -11.96
N LYS A 221 0.40 -17.58 -12.11
CA LYS A 221 1.02 -18.03 -13.35
C LYS A 221 -0.08 -18.30 -14.38
N ILE A 222 -0.05 -17.57 -15.49
CA ILE A 222 -1.12 -17.63 -16.51
C ILE A 222 -0.77 -18.54 -17.70
N THR A 223 0.49 -18.96 -17.78
CA THR A 223 1.04 -19.84 -18.82
C THR A 223 1.30 -21.25 -18.28
N GLY A 224 0.92 -22.27 -19.04
CA GLY A 224 1.08 -23.67 -18.63
C GLY A 224 0.03 -24.10 -17.60
N ALA A 225 0.43 -24.99 -16.67
CA ALA A 225 -0.44 -25.39 -15.56
C ALA A 225 -0.75 -24.19 -14.66
N LEU A 226 -2.01 -24.08 -14.24
CA LEU A 226 -2.43 -23.03 -13.31
C LEU A 226 -1.69 -23.21 -11.99
N ASP A 227 -0.97 -22.17 -11.59
CA ASP A 227 -0.27 -22.07 -10.32
C ASP A 227 -0.50 -20.68 -9.73
N TYR A 228 -0.69 -20.60 -8.42
CA TYR A 228 -1.05 -19.35 -7.75
C TYR A 228 -0.67 -19.35 -6.28
N ALA A 229 -0.48 -18.16 -5.73
CA ALA A 229 -0.28 -17.96 -4.31
C ALA A 229 -0.74 -16.56 -3.87
N GLY A 230 -1.01 -16.43 -2.58
CA GLY A 230 -1.36 -15.18 -1.93
C GLY A 230 -0.40 -14.89 -0.78
N TYR A 231 -0.03 -13.62 -0.62
CA TYR A 231 0.86 -13.17 0.44
C TYR A 231 0.34 -11.90 1.09
N THR A 232 0.63 -11.75 2.36
CA THR A 232 0.54 -10.50 3.10
C THR A 232 1.93 -9.88 3.19
N LEU A 233 2.06 -8.62 2.79
CA LEU A 233 3.32 -7.88 2.95
C LEU A 233 3.57 -7.59 4.43
N THR A 234 4.77 -7.98 4.91
CA THR A 234 5.17 -7.77 6.30
C THR A 234 6.15 -6.61 6.38
N TRP A 235 5.67 -5.44 6.75
CA TRP A 235 6.51 -4.24 6.85
C TRP A 235 7.39 -4.26 8.10
N PRO A 236 8.71 -3.99 8.00
CA PRO A 236 9.56 -3.80 9.15
C PRO A 236 9.05 -2.67 10.06
N GLY A 237 8.97 -2.96 11.36
CA GLY A 237 8.45 -2.02 12.37
C GLY A 237 6.93 -1.96 12.46
N ALA A 238 6.20 -2.87 11.80
CA ALA A 238 4.75 -2.91 11.87
C ALA A 238 4.24 -3.12 13.31
N VAL A 239 3.28 -2.28 13.72
CA VAL A 239 2.51 -2.32 14.96
C VAL A 239 1.02 -2.22 14.65
N ASN A 240 0.16 -2.56 15.62
CA ASN A 240 -1.29 -2.63 15.41
C ASN A 240 -1.95 -1.30 15.01
N SER A 241 -1.33 -0.16 15.34
CA SER A 241 -1.81 1.17 14.96
C SER A 241 -1.45 1.57 13.54
N ASN A 242 -0.65 0.77 12.81
CA ASN A 242 -0.30 1.10 11.44
C ASN A 242 -1.42 0.75 10.49
N ILE A 243 -1.66 1.66 9.56
CA ILE A 243 -2.60 1.52 8.47
C ILE A 243 -1.80 1.54 7.17
N TYR A 244 -1.93 0.47 6.40
CA TYR A 244 -1.34 0.36 5.07
C TYR A 244 -2.44 0.31 4.03
N TRP A 245 -2.31 1.10 2.97
CA TRP A 245 -3.40 1.33 2.02
C TRP A 245 -2.90 1.84 0.67
N LYS A 246 -3.78 1.78 -0.34
CA LYS A 246 -3.54 2.25 -1.71
C LYS A 246 -2.23 1.69 -2.28
N PRO A 247 -2.10 0.36 -2.41
CA PRO A 247 -0.90 -0.20 -2.99
C PRO A 247 -0.79 0.16 -4.46
N ARG A 248 0.44 0.37 -4.93
CA ARG A 248 0.78 0.54 -6.34
C ARG A 248 1.94 -0.36 -6.70
N ILE A 249 1.88 -0.95 -7.88
CA ILE A 249 2.82 -1.97 -8.35
C ILE A 249 3.39 -1.57 -9.70
N VAL A 250 4.67 -1.85 -9.91
CA VAL A 250 5.34 -1.63 -11.19
C VAL A 250 6.47 -2.63 -11.38
N SER A 251 6.82 -2.93 -12.63
CA SER A 251 7.91 -3.82 -13.00
C SER A 251 8.74 -3.28 -14.17
N ASP A 252 9.90 -3.90 -14.42
CA ASP A 252 10.76 -3.65 -15.57
C ASP A 252 10.51 -4.59 -16.77
N ASN A 253 9.34 -5.22 -16.79
CA ASN A 253 8.92 -6.37 -17.59
C ASN A 253 9.51 -6.47 -19.02
N GLU A 254 9.52 -5.39 -19.80
CA GLU A 254 9.98 -5.42 -21.20
C GLU A 254 11.51 -5.26 -21.36
N ALA A 255 12.14 -4.51 -20.47
CA ALA A 255 13.42 -3.87 -20.77
C ALA A 255 14.65 -4.64 -20.25
N TYR A 256 14.51 -5.40 -19.15
CA TYR A 256 15.63 -6.04 -18.46
C TYR A 256 15.33 -7.49 -18.05
N GLN A 257 14.97 -8.31 -19.04
CA GLN A 257 14.66 -9.73 -18.88
C GLN A 257 15.72 -10.55 -18.13
N THR A 258 16.97 -10.08 -18.08
CA THR A 258 18.06 -10.75 -17.34
C THR A 258 17.98 -10.55 -15.83
N ASN A 259 17.49 -9.40 -15.34
CA ASN A 259 17.41 -9.07 -13.91
C ASN A 259 16.03 -8.46 -13.57
N PRO A 260 14.95 -9.23 -13.79
CA PRO A 260 13.58 -8.76 -13.62
C PRO A 260 13.30 -8.37 -12.17
N TRP A 261 12.46 -7.35 -11.97
CA TRP A 261 12.00 -6.97 -10.65
C TRP A 261 10.54 -6.51 -10.63
N VAL A 262 9.96 -6.51 -9.44
CA VAL A 262 8.66 -5.91 -9.13
C VAL A 262 8.81 -5.03 -7.90
N TYR A 263 8.37 -3.79 -7.99
CA TYR A 263 8.24 -2.88 -6.85
C TYR A 263 6.78 -2.75 -6.48
N ILE A 264 6.51 -2.77 -5.18
CA ILE A 264 5.20 -2.48 -4.60
C ILE A 264 5.39 -1.39 -3.58
N THR A 265 4.70 -0.27 -3.76
CA THR A 265 4.61 0.80 -2.77
C THR A 265 3.23 0.85 -2.14
N THR A 266 3.13 1.44 -0.96
CA THR A 266 1.86 1.67 -0.27
C THR A 266 1.96 2.90 0.61
N CYS A 267 0.84 3.58 0.80
CA CYS A 267 0.69 4.58 1.84
C CYS A 267 0.76 3.93 3.23
N PHE A 268 1.34 4.66 4.15
CA PHE A 268 1.49 4.31 5.56
C PHE A 268 0.91 5.44 6.40
N ASP A 269 0.10 5.10 7.40
CA ASP A 269 -0.31 6.02 8.46
C ASP A 269 -0.15 5.33 9.83
N SER A 270 0.24 6.09 10.84
CA SER A 270 0.38 5.63 12.22
C SER A 270 0.07 6.74 13.19
N THR A 271 -0.77 6.43 14.19
CA THR A 271 -0.90 7.32 15.36
C THR A 271 0.44 7.41 16.09
N VAL A 272 0.87 8.63 16.38
CA VAL A 272 2.07 8.95 17.16
C VAL A 272 1.74 10.00 18.22
N ALA A 273 2.64 10.19 19.18
CA ALA A 273 2.46 11.25 20.18
C ALA A 273 2.40 12.62 19.48
N GLY A 274 1.26 13.31 19.60
CA GLY A 274 1.05 14.64 18.99
C GLY A 274 0.43 14.64 17.59
N GLY A 275 0.05 13.47 17.03
CA GLY A 275 -0.65 13.43 15.74
C GLY A 275 -0.57 12.09 15.00
N TYR A 276 -0.40 12.18 13.69
CA TYR A 276 -0.36 11.07 12.75
C TYR A 276 0.91 11.17 11.91
N GLN A 277 1.68 10.10 11.85
CA GLN A 277 2.83 10.00 10.97
C GLN A 277 2.41 9.28 9.69
N SER A 278 2.42 10.00 8.57
CA SER A 278 2.13 9.42 7.26
C SER A 278 3.36 9.42 6.36
N GLY A 279 3.39 8.48 5.42
CA GLY A 279 4.48 8.31 4.45
C GLY A 279 4.22 7.09 3.59
N GLU A 280 5.28 6.49 3.09
CA GLU A 280 5.20 5.36 2.16
C GLU A 280 6.14 4.22 2.54
N LYS A 281 5.76 3.01 2.15
CA LYS A 281 6.55 1.79 2.37
C LYS A 281 6.71 1.09 1.03
N VAL A 282 7.91 0.57 0.79
CA VAL A 282 8.26 -0.10 -0.47
C VAL A 282 8.80 -1.50 -0.21
N ALA A 283 8.26 -2.45 -0.97
CA ALA A 283 8.69 -3.83 -1.06
C ALA A 283 9.16 -4.12 -2.48
N ILE A 284 10.20 -4.94 -2.61
CA ILE A 284 10.84 -5.28 -3.87
C ILE A 284 10.93 -6.79 -3.99
N CYS A 285 10.62 -7.34 -5.15
CA CYS A 285 10.93 -8.72 -5.53
C CYS A 285 11.92 -8.71 -6.70
N TYR A 286 13.13 -9.23 -6.49
CA TYR A 286 14.19 -9.32 -7.52
C TYR A 286 14.11 -10.58 -8.38
N SER A 287 13.11 -11.43 -8.16
CA SER A 287 12.91 -12.67 -8.92
C SER A 287 11.41 -12.94 -9.07
N PRO A 288 10.70 -12.13 -9.88
CA PRO A 288 9.24 -12.15 -9.94
C PRO A 288 8.63 -13.30 -10.76
N PHE A 289 9.45 -14.13 -11.42
CA PHE A 289 9.02 -15.32 -12.17
C PHE A 289 8.76 -16.54 -11.26
N THR A 290 7.96 -16.35 -10.21
CA THR A 290 7.63 -17.40 -9.24
C THR A 290 6.33 -17.06 -8.54
N VAL A 291 5.58 -18.09 -8.13
CA VAL A 291 4.46 -17.92 -7.19
C VAL A 291 4.92 -17.90 -5.74
N SER A 292 6.20 -18.17 -5.44
CA SER A 292 6.76 -18.13 -4.09
C SER A 292 7.85 -17.07 -3.96
N PRO A 293 7.46 -15.78 -3.98
CA PRO A 293 8.40 -14.68 -3.98
C PRO A 293 9.05 -14.47 -2.61
N VAL A 294 10.25 -13.90 -2.65
CA VAL A 294 10.89 -13.31 -1.48
C VAL A 294 10.84 -11.80 -1.64
N PHE A 295 10.34 -11.12 -0.60
CA PHE A 295 10.23 -9.67 -0.58
C PHE A 295 11.39 -9.05 0.20
N THR A 296 11.93 -7.99 -0.37
CA THR A 296 12.97 -7.16 0.22
C THR A 296 12.35 -5.81 0.56
N TYR A 297 12.35 -5.46 1.83
CA TYR A 297 11.62 -4.30 2.36
C TYR A 297 12.56 -3.16 2.71
N LYS A 298 12.16 -1.95 2.34
CA LYS A 298 12.84 -0.77 2.88
C LYS A 298 12.41 -0.56 4.34
N ALA A 299 13.39 -0.49 5.25
CA ALA A 299 13.12 -0.36 6.67
C ALA A 299 12.42 0.97 7.00
N THR A 300 12.92 2.06 6.41
CA THR A 300 12.44 3.42 6.61
C THR A 300 11.59 3.86 5.43
N ALA A 301 10.53 4.61 5.69
CA ALA A 301 9.83 5.35 4.64
C ALA A 301 10.80 6.34 3.97
N PHE A 302 10.66 6.59 2.67
CA PHE A 302 11.35 7.67 1.96
C PHE A 302 10.94 9.04 2.51
N THR A 303 9.67 9.21 2.90
CA THR A 303 9.17 10.40 3.59
C THR A 303 8.41 10.05 4.88
N GLY A 304 8.46 10.97 5.84
CA GLY A 304 7.74 10.85 7.10
C GLY A 304 7.20 12.21 7.48
N LEU A 305 5.94 12.46 7.15
CA LEU A 305 5.26 13.71 7.43
C LEU A 305 4.41 13.56 8.67
N LEU A 306 4.46 14.57 9.55
CA LEU A 306 3.64 14.61 10.75
C LEU A 306 2.42 15.50 10.50
N PHE A 307 1.24 14.92 10.64
CA PHE A 307 -0.04 15.60 10.49
C PHE A 307 -0.76 15.66 11.84
N ARG A 308 -1.57 16.71 12.02
CA ARG A 308 -2.40 16.86 13.22
C ARG A 308 -3.60 15.90 13.21
N TYR A 309 -4.09 15.55 12.03
CA TYR A 309 -5.23 14.67 11.77
C TYR A 309 -4.84 13.62 10.73
N PRO A 310 -5.57 12.50 10.62
CA PRO A 310 -5.38 11.57 9.50
C PRO A 310 -5.56 12.30 8.17
N VAL A 311 -4.67 12.06 7.22
CA VAL A 311 -4.71 12.64 5.89
C VAL A 311 -4.86 11.56 4.85
N ASP A 312 -5.57 11.90 3.76
CA ASP A 312 -5.70 11.03 2.60
C ASP A 312 -4.42 11.05 1.77
N TYR A 313 -3.38 10.41 2.29
CA TYR A 313 -2.09 10.27 1.63
C TYR A 313 -2.24 9.35 0.40
N TYR A 314 -1.77 9.81 -0.75
CA TYR A 314 -1.73 9.00 -1.96
C TYR A 314 -0.30 8.88 -2.47
N VAL A 315 0.05 7.68 -2.87
CA VAL A 315 1.34 7.34 -3.44
C VAL A 315 1.09 6.69 -4.79
N ASP A 316 1.87 7.09 -5.79
CA ASP A 316 2.00 6.41 -7.06
C ASP A 316 3.44 5.95 -7.28
N ILE A 317 3.62 4.95 -8.14
CA ILE A 317 4.95 4.47 -8.52
C ILE A 317 5.01 4.25 -10.02
N THR A 318 6.10 4.69 -10.60
CA THR A 318 6.44 4.37 -11.98
C THR A 318 7.93 4.14 -12.08
N TYR A 319 8.37 3.59 -13.21
CA TYR A 319 9.78 3.42 -13.48
C TYR A 319 10.17 4.22 -14.72
N TYR A 320 11.37 4.75 -14.68
CA TYR A 320 11.99 5.51 -15.73
C TYR A 320 13.26 4.79 -16.17
N ARG A 321 13.26 4.39 -17.43
CA ARG A 321 14.38 3.69 -18.04
C ARG A 321 15.56 4.63 -18.26
N ASN A 322 16.73 4.26 -17.78
CA ASN A 322 17.95 5.06 -17.91
C ASN A 322 19.19 4.19 -18.20
N GLY A 323 19.12 3.42 -19.29
CA GLY A 323 20.29 2.75 -19.87
C GLY A 323 21.05 1.79 -18.93
N GLY A 324 20.36 1.12 -18.02
CA GLY A 324 20.94 0.21 -17.02
C GLY A 324 21.08 0.79 -15.60
N MET A 325 20.75 2.07 -15.40
CA MET A 325 20.65 2.73 -14.09
C MET A 325 19.24 3.30 -13.91
N ASP A 326 18.25 2.42 -14.08
CA ASP A 326 16.84 2.78 -14.06
C ASP A 326 16.42 3.42 -12.74
N SER A 327 15.50 4.38 -12.86
CA SER A 327 14.98 5.13 -11.74
C SER A 327 13.53 4.71 -11.46
N ILE A 328 13.22 4.21 -10.27
CA ILE A 328 11.88 4.28 -9.70
C ILE A 328 11.57 5.74 -9.33
N LEU A 329 10.41 6.18 -9.79
CA LEU A 329 9.78 7.43 -9.41
C LEU A 329 8.59 7.10 -8.51
N VAL A 330 8.65 7.54 -7.26
CA VAL A 330 7.49 7.53 -6.36
C VAL A 330 6.92 8.95 -6.33
N VAL A 331 5.62 9.07 -6.63
CA VAL A 331 4.88 10.33 -6.60
C VAL A 331 3.98 10.33 -5.38
N GLU A 332 3.91 11.43 -4.67
CA GLU A 332 3.10 11.57 -3.46
C GLU A 332 2.14 12.74 -3.62
N SER A 333 0.90 12.61 -3.13
CA SER A 333 -0.06 13.71 -3.09
C SER A 333 -0.92 13.64 -1.83
N SER A 334 -0.89 14.69 -1.00
CA SER A 334 -1.75 14.77 0.20
C SER A 334 -1.76 16.13 0.93
N LEU A 335 -1.21 17.20 0.35
CA LEU A 335 -0.92 18.44 1.09
C LEU A 335 -1.92 19.54 0.72
N GLU A 336 -2.49 20.21 1.74
CA GLU A 336 -3.17 21.49 1.57
C GLU A 336 -2.19 22.49 0.95
N ASP A 337 -2.66 23.16 -0.11
CA ASP A 337 -1.98 24.16 -0.94
C ASP A 337 -0.54 24.51 -0.57
N SER A 338 0.40 23.94 -1.31
CA SER A 338 1.63 24.65 -1.57
C SER A 338 1.92 24.54 -3.05
N SER A 339 2.06 25.69 -3.72
CA SER A 339 2.48 25.87 -5.11
C SER A 339 3.91 25.36 -5.40
N LYS A 340 4.35 24.33 -4.69
CA LYS A 340 5.72 23.83 -4.64
C LYS A 340 5.72 22.38 -5.13
N ILE A 341 6.26 22.17 -6.32
CA ILE A 341 6.72 20.84 -6.73
C ILE A 341 7.91 20.51 -5.84
N VAL A 342 7.80 19.49 -5.01
CA VAL A 342 8.93 19.02 -4.20
C VAL A 342 9.63 17.92 -4.98
N LEU A 343 10.72 18.29 -5.67
CA LEU A 343 11.60 17.31 -6.29
C LEU A 343 12.54 16.78 -5.21
N LEU A 344 12.20 15.64 -4.61
CA LEU A 344 13.10 14.95 -3.69
C LEU A 344 14.05 14.09 -4.53
N LYS A 345 15.28 14.55 -4.74
CA LYS A 345 16.33 13.65 -5.21
C LYS A 345 16.76 12.82 -4.00
N ASN A 346 16.38 11.54 -3.97
CA ASN A 346 17.00 10.64 -3.01
C ASN A 346 18.37 10.20 -3.54
N LEU A 347 19.26 9.83 -2.63
CA LEU A 347 20.70 9.76 -2.90
C LEU A 347 21.13 8.47 -3.64
N TYR A 348 20.15 7.62 -3.95
CA TYR A 348 20.24 6.54 -4.92
C TYR A 348 19.52 7.00 -6.18
N GLN A 349 20.06 6.69 -7.36
CA GLN A 349 19.72 7.18 -8.71
C GLN A 349 18.23 7.14 -9.10
N TYR A 350 17.38 7.84 -8.35
CA TYR A 350 15.94 7.83 -8.39
C TYR A 350 15.49 9.29 -8.36
N PHE A 351 14.86 9.74 -9.43
CA PHE A 351 14.18 11.03 -9.46
C PHE A 351 12.79 10.86 -8.87
N TYR A 352 12.48 11.63 -7.82
CA TYR A 352 11.12 11.73 -7.29
C TYR A 352 10.51 13.04 -7.75
N ILE A 353 9.30 12.96 -8.28
CA ILE A 353 8.46 14.08 -8.65
C ILE A 353 7.27 14.02 -7.72
N ILE A 354 7.25 14.86 -6.69
CA ILE A 354 6.03 15.09 -5.91
C ILE A 354 5.22 16.10 -6.72
N CYS A 355 4.23 15.60 -7.46
CA CYS A 355 3.28 16.45 -8.17
C CYS A 355 2.14 16.80 -7.19
N ILE A 356 2.25 17.97 -6.55
CA ILE A 356 1.16 18.53 -5.73
C ILE A 356 0.13 19.09 -6.71
N CYS A 357 -0.76 18.23 -7.22
CA CYS A 357 -1.78 18.63 -8.17
C CYS A 357 -3.15 18.72 -7.47
N ASN A 358 -3.78 19.89 -7.56
CA ASN A 358 -5.18 20.05 -7.18
C ASN A 358 -6.02 19.58 -8.38
N ILE A 359 -6.72 18.46 -8.25
CA ILE A 359 -7.97 18.28 -8.99
C ILE A 359 -9.07 18.56 -7.96
N CYS A 360 -9.51 19.81 -7.90
CA CYS A 360 -10.78 20.13 -7.26
C CYS A 360 -11.87 19.34 -8.00
N TRP A 361 -12.61 18.52 -7.27
CA TRP A 361 -13.92 18.04 -7.70
C TRP A 361 -14.98 19.10 -7.41
#